data_AF-A0A9D5KCQ7-F1
#
_entry.id   AF-A0A9D5KCQ7-F1
#
_cell.length_a   1.000
_cell.length_b   1.000
_cell.length_c   1.000
_cell.angle_alpha   90.00
_cell.angle_beta   90.00
_cell.angle_gamma   90.00
#
_symmetry.space_group_name_H-M   'P 1'
#
loop_
_entity.id
_entity.type
_entity.pdbx_description
1 polymer ?
#
loop_
_entity_poly.entity_id
_entity_poly.type
_entity_poly.pdbx_seq_one_letter_code
_entity_poly.pdbx_strand_id
1 'polypeptide(L)' 'TEVPIIKAFTEMGMGQGPALALLLAGPALSLPNMLVIRRIMGWGRTLTYIGLVVVMATLTGWLYGAIIQ' A
#
# COMPACT_ATOMS: atom_id res chain seq x y z
N THR A 1 0.64 -8.11 -9.29
CA THR A 1 -0.73 -8.17 -9.84
C THR A 1 -1.45 -6.84 -9.70
N GLU A 2 -0.88 -5.87 -8.99
CA GLU A 2 -1.57 -4.60 -8.75
C GLU A 2 -1.58 -3.68 -9.97
N VAL A 3 -0.61 -3.73 -10.89
CA VAL A 3 -0.56 -2.79 -12.05
C VAL A 3 -1.82 -2.89 -12.94
N PRO A 4 -2.29 -4.08 -13.38
CA PRO A 4 -3.54 -4.18 -14.13
C PRO A 4 -4.79 -3.74 -13.33
N ILE A 5 -4.84 -4.06 -12.03
CA ILE A 5 -5.96 -3.73 -11.15
C ILE A 5 -6.06 -2.20 -10.95
N ILE A 6 -4.92 -1.57 -10.70
CA ILE A 6 -4.83 -0.12 -10.51
C ILE A 6 -5.18 0.59 -11.81
N LYS A 7 -4.71 0.09 -12.96
CA LYS A 7 -5.12 0.63 -14.26
C LYS A 7 -6.63 0.55 -14.46
N ALA A 8 -7.25 -0.59 -14.16
CA ALA A 8 -8.71 -0.75 -14.23
C ALA A 8 -9.45 0.23 -13.29
N PHE A 9 -8.98 0.39 -12.04
CA PHE A 9 -9.58 1.34 -11.10
C PHE A 9 -9.40 2.81 -11.55
N THR A 10 -8.24 3.17 -12.10
CA THR A 10 -8.01 4.51 -12.66
C THR A 10 -8.90 4.78 -13.86
N GLU A 11 -9.10 3.79 -14.74
CA GLU A 11 -10.07 3.87 -15.86
C GLU A 11 -11.52 4.02 -15.36
N MET A 12 -11.85 3.53 -14.16
CA MET A 12 -13.14 3.74 -13.48
C MET A 12 -13.22 5.03 -12.66
N GLY A 13 -12.21 5.91 -12.72
CA GLY A 13 -12.23 7.23 -12.06
C GLY A 13 -11.48 7.31 -10.73
N MET A 14 -10.67 6.31 -10.37
CA MET A 14 -9.80 6.40 -9.20
C MET A 14 -8.74 7.51 -9.37
N GLY A 15 -8.60 8.36 -8.35
CA GLY A 15 -7.58 9.41 -8.31
C GLY A 15 -6.15 8.85 -8.30
N GLN A 16 -5.18 9.67 -8.73
CA GLN A 16 -3.78 9.24 -8.79
C GLN A 16 -3.14 9.06 -7.41
N GLY A 17 -3.58 9.82 -6.40
CA GLY A 17 -3.14 9.64 -5.02
C GLY A 17 -3.45 8.24 -4.46
N PRO A 18 -4.72 7.79 -4.50
CA PRO A 18 -5.11 6.43 -4.16
C PRO A 18 -4.40 5.35 -4.99
N ALA A 19 -4.18 5.59 -6.29
CA ALA A 19 -3.41 4.69 -7.15
C ALA A 19 -1.99 4.46 -6.63
N LEU A 20 -1.31 5.54 -6.25
CA LEU A 20 0.04 5.51 -5.72
C LEU A 20 0.09 4.82 -4.34
N ALA A 21 -0.88 5.10 -3.46
CA ALA A 21 -0.99 4.42 -2.17
C ALA A 21 -1.13 2.89 -2.34
N LEU A 22 -1.97 2.45 -3.29
CA LEU A 22 -2.15 1.03 -3.61
C LEU A 22 -0.88 0.38 -4.18
N LEU A 23 -0.15 1.07 -5.05
CA LEU A 23 1.13 0.59 -5.57
C LEU A 23 2.18 0.38 -4.47
N LEU A 24 2.22 1.28 -3.49
CA LEU A 24 3.17 1.21 -2.38
C LEU A 24 2.79 0.15 -1.34
N ALA A 25 1.49 0.02 -1.02
CA ALA A 25 1.02 -0.85 0.03
C ALA A 25 0.77 -2.30 -0.43
N GLY A 26 0.33 -2.51 -1.68
CA GLY A 26 -0.17 -3.80 -2.17
C GLY A 26 0.80 -4.97 -1.98
N PRO A 27 2.03 -4.90 -2.53
CA PRO A 27 2.98 -6.00 -2.42
C PRO A 27 3.47 -6.18 -0.99
N ALA A 28 3.72 -5.06 -0.30
CA ALA A 28 4.26 -5.00 1.05
C ALA A 28 3.32 -5.62 2.10
N LEU A 29 2.01 -5.40 1.95
CA LEU A 29 0.98 -5.87 2.88
C LEU A 29 0.19 -7.08 2.36
N SER A 30 0.70 -7.78 1.35
CA SER A 30 0.06 -9.01 0.89
C SER A 30 0.03 -10.06 2.00
N LEU A 31 -1.10 -10.77 2.15
CA LEU A 31 -1.28 -11.84 3.14
C LEU A 31 -0.12 -12.85 3.20
N PRO A 32 0.38 -13.41 2.07
CA PRO A 32 1.52 -14.32 2.12
C PRO A 32 2.80 -13.65 2.64
N ASN A 33 3.08 -12.39 2.26
CA ASN A 33 4.24 -11.65 2.76
C ASN A 33 4.13 -11.40 4.27
N MET A 34 2.95 -11.01 4.75
CA MET A 34 2.68 -10.82 6.18
C MET A 34 2.87 -12.12 6.98
N LEU A 35 2.45 -13.26 6.44
CA LEU A 35 2.61 -14.55 7.09
C LEU A 35 4.09 -14.95 7.21
N VAL A 36 4.87 -14.71 6.16
CA VAL A 36 6.32 -14.95 6.14
C VAL A 36 7.03 -14.01 7.11
N ILE A 37 6.74 -12.71 7.06
CA ILE A 37 7.31 -11.71 7.96
C ILE A 37 6.99 -12.04 9.42
N ARG A 38 5.75 -12.43 9.72
CA ARG A 38 5.36 -12.87 11.07
C ARG A 38 6.19 -14.06 11.54
N ARG A 39 6.44 -15.04 10.66
CA ARG A 39 7.23 -16.23 11.00
C ARG A 39 8.70 -15.89 11.30
N ILE A 40 9.24 -14.84 10.68
CA ILE A 40 10.65 -14.44 10.84
C ILE A 40 10.83 -13.46 12.00
N MET A 41 9.99 -12.43 12.10
CA MET A 41 10.19 -11.30 13.03
C MET A 41 9.35 -11.39 14.30
N GLY A 42 8.34 -12.27 14.35
CA GLY A 42 7.37 -12.35 15.44
C GLY A 42 6.34 -11.23 15.41
N TRP A 43 5.24 -11.41 16.16
CA TRP A 43 4.06 -10.55 16.12
C TRP A 43 4.31 -9.07 16.37
N GLY A 44 5.14 -8.74 17.38
CA GLY A 44 5.37 -7.35 17.78
C GLY A 44 5.93 -6.51 16.64
N ARG A 45 7.01 -7.00 16.01
CA ARG A 45 7.69 -6.29 14.91
C ARG A 45 6.87 -6.28 13.62
N THR A 46 6.12 -7.35 13.35
CA THR A 46 5.22 -7.41 12.19
C THR A 46 4.13 -6.34 12.27
N LEU A 47 3.53 -6.14 13.44
CA LEU A 47 2.53 -5.09 13.63
C LEU A 47 3.14 -3.69 13.45
N THR A 48 4.35 -3.46 13.95
CA THR A 48 5.05 -2.18 13.74
C THR A 48 5.33 -1.95 12.25
N TYR A 49 5.81 -2.97 11.54
CA TYR A 49 6.06 -2.91 10.10
C TYR A 49 4.79 -2.58 9.32
N ILE A 50 3.68 -3.28 9.58
CA ILE A 50 2.39 -3.04 8.93
C ILE A 50 1.92 -1.60 9.19
N GLY A 51 1.96 -1.16 10.45
CA GLY A 51 1.58 0.20 10.82
C GLY A 51 2.40 1.26 10.08
N LEU A 52 3.72 1.07 10.00
CA LEU A 52 4.61 1.98 9.27
C LEU A 52 4.27 2.03 7.78
N VAL A 53 4.08 0.87 7.13
CA VAL A 53 3.74 0.83 5.70
C VAL A 53 2.39 1.50 5.43
N VAL A 54 1.38 1.25 6.27
CA VAL A 54 0.05 1.87 6.13
C VAL A 54 0.16 3.39 6.25
N VAL A 55 0.84 3.89 7.30
CA VAL A 55 1.00 5.33 7.52
C VAL A 55 1.76 5.98 6.38
N MET A 56 2.90 5.42 5.98
CA MET A 56 3.72 5.98 4.92
C MET A 56 3.00 5.99 3.58
N ALA A 57 2.39 4.86 3.17
CA ALA A 57 1.67 4.78 1.89
C ALA A 57 0.47 5.73 1.83
N THR A 58 -0.26 5.87 2.95
CA THR A 58 -1.38 6.81 3.06
C THR A 58 -0.91 8.25 2.97
N LEU A 59 0.13 8.63 3.72
CA LEU A 59 0.68 9.98 3.69
C LEU A 59 1.21 10.33 2.30
N THR A 60 1.97 9.45 1.66
CA THR A 60 2.51 9.70 0.31
C THR A 60 1.40 9.78 -0.73
N GLY A 61 0.42 8.89 -0.68
CA GLY A 61 -0.71 8.93 -1.62
C GLY A 61 -1.60 10.15 -1.43
N TRP A 62 -1.85 10.54 -0.18
CA TRP A 62 -2.60 11.75 0.13
C TRP A 62 -1.87 13.02 -0.30
N LEU A 63 -0.57 13.14 0.01
CA LEU A 63 0.25 14.28 -0.41
C LEU A 63 0.36 14.35 -1.94
N TYR A 64 0.60 13.21 -2.60
CA TYR A 64 0.65 13.15 -4.06
C TYR A 64 -0.68 13.59 -4.67
N GLY A 65 -1.79 13.05 -4.16
CA GLY A 65 -3.13 13.48 -4.56
C GLY A 65 -3.35 14.98 -4.32
N ALA A 66 -2.91 15.52 -3.19
CA ALA A 66 -3.11 16.94 -2.88
C ALA A 66 -2.27 17.90 -3.74
N ILE A 67 -1.14 17.45 -4.31
CA ILE A 67 -0.23 18.30 -5.09
C ILE A 67 -0.50 18.19 -6.60
N ILE A 68 -0.78 16.98 -7.08
CA ILE A 68 -0.80 16.65 -8.52
C ILE A 68 -2.22 16.49 -9.05
N GLN A 69 -3.16 16.08 -8.20
CA GLN A 69 -4.57 15.91 -8.55
C GLN A 69 -5.37 17.17 -8.22
#